data_AF-A0A9P7R1Y6-F1
#
_entry.id   AF-A0A9P7R1Y6-F1
#
_cell.length_a   1.000
_cell.length_b   1.000
_cell.length_c   1.000
_cell.angle_alpha   90.00
_cell.angle_beta   90.00
_cell.angle_gamma   90.00
#
_symmetry.space_group_name_H-M   'P 1'
#
loop_
_entity.id
_entity.type
_entity.pdbx_description
1 polymer ?
#
loop_
_entity_poly.entity_id
_entity_poly.type
_entity_poly.pdbx_seq_one_letter_code
_entity_poly.pdbx_strand_id
1 'polypeptide(L)' 'DLGNGFNDVVSSLGPDAGTSCTIWENAGCTGASIVNIVNPGIYNLADSNWNFNDKMSSYRCF' A
#
# COMPACT_ATOMS: atom_id res chain seq x y z
N ASP A 1 0.67 -2.54 -11.26
CA ASP A 1 1.37 -3.79 -10.94
C ASP A 1 2.70 -3.41 -10.33
N LEU A 2 3.03 -3.96 -9.16
CA LEU A 2 4.32 -3.75 -8.54
C LEU A 2 5.32 -4.67 -9.22
N GLY A 3 6.19 -4.12 -10.06
CA GLY A 3 7.26 -4.90 -10.69
C GLY A 3 8.06 -5.74 -9.69
N ASN A 4 8.79 -6.73 -10.21
CA ASN A 4 9.29 -7.94 -9.54
C ASN A 4 10.30 -7.78 -8.37
N GLY A 5 10.28 -6.66 -7.63
CA GLY A 5 11.10 -6.42 -6.44
C GLY A 5 10.38 -5.69 -5.30
N PHE A 6 9.13 -5.25 -5.50
CA PHE A 6 8.32 -4.61 -4.45
C PHE A 6 7.04 -5.38 -4.11
N ASN A 7 6.74 -6.46 -4.84
CA ASN A 7 5.64 -7.34 -4.51
C ASN A 7 5.92 -8.00 -3.16
N ASP A 8 4.95 -7.96 -2.25
CA ASP A 8 5.01 -8.69 -0.98
C ASP A 8 6.25 -8.40 -0.11
N VAL A 9 6.82 -7.19 -0.20
CA VAL A 9 7.95 -6.77 0.65
C VAL A 9 7.83 -5.35 1.19
N VAL A 10 6.73 -4.66 0.84
CA VAL A 10 6.49 -3.28 1.29
C VAL A 10 5.97 -3.33 2.73
N SER A 11 6.74 -2.72 3.62
CA SER A 11 6.45 -2.61 5.06
C SER A 11 6.08 -1.19 5.49
N SER A 12 6.26 -0.20 4.62
CA SER A 12 5.88 1.20 4.84
C SER A 12 5.64 1.93 3.52
N LEU A 13 4.81 2.97 3.54
CA LEU A 13 4.62 3.87 2.41
C LEU A 13 4.24 5.29 2.86
N GLY A 14 4.74 6.29 2.15
CA GLY A 14 4.44 7.71 2.39
C GLY A 14 4.13 8.41 1.07
N PRO A 15 2.85 8.63 0.73
CA PRO A 15 2.49 9.43 -0.44
C PRO A 15 2.98 10.87 -0.29
N ASP A 16 3.33 11.50 -1.40
CA ASP A 16 3.65 12.93 -1.42
C ASP A 16 2.47 13.77 -0.89
N ALA A 17 2.78 14.94 -0.32
CA ALA A 17 1.76 15.85 0.17
C ALA A 17 0.80 16.29 -0.96
N GLY A 18 -0.50 16.15 -0.73
CA GLY A 18 -1.54 16.44 -1.72
C GLY A 18 -1.99 15.22 -2.54
N THR A 19 -1.33 14.07 -2.38
CA THR A 19 -1.66 12.80 -3.06
C THR A 19 -2.43 11.88 -2.12
N SER A 20 -3.40 11.15 -2.66
CA SER A 20 -4.08 10.06 -1.95
C SER A 20 -3.89 8.73 -2.67
N CYS A 21 -3.47 7.71 -1.94
CA CYS A 21 -3.19 6.38 -2.48
C CYS A 21 -4.09 5.31 -1.87
N THR A 22 -4.36 4.29 -2.67
CA THR A 22 -4.90 3.01 -2.23
C THR A 22 -3.93 1.90 -2.63
N ILE A 23 -3.77 0.92 -1.75
CA ILE A 23 -2.97 -0.29 -2.00
C ILE A 23 -3.83 -1.54 -1.90
N TRP A 24 -3.51 -2.57 -2.67
CA TRP A 24 -4.25 -3.82 -2.77
C TRP A 24 -3.34 -5.03 -2.67
N GLU A 25 -3.88 -6.12 -2.12
CA GLU A 25 -3.13 -7.35 -1.91
C GLU A 25 -2.91 -8.14 -3.20
N ASN A 26 -3.80 -7.99 -4.19
CA ASN A 26 -3.69 -8.65 -5.48
C ASN A 26 -3.28 -7.65 -6.56
N ALA A 27 -2.76 -8.19 -7.66
CA ALA A 27 -2.58 -7.42 -8.89
C ALA A 27 -3.93 -6.87 -9.41
N GLY A 28 -3.87 -5.83 -10.24
CA GLY A 28 -5.05 -5.25 -10.88
C GLY A 28 -5.98 -4.45 -9.96
N CYS A 29 -5.53 -3.99 -8.79
CA CYS A 29 -6.30 -3.21 -7.81
C CYS A 29 -7.53 -3.97 -7.27
N THR A 30 -7.33 -5.23 -6.84
CA THR A 30 -8.38 -6.12 -6.32
C THR A 30 -8.00 -6.78 -5.00
N GLY A 31 -8.96 -7.40 -4.31
CA GLY A 31 -8.74 -8.03 -3.00
C GLY A 31 -8.80 -7.03 -1.84
N ALA A 32 -8.28 -7.43 -0.69
CA ALA A 32 -8.16 -6.56 0.48
C ALA A 32 -7.34 -5.31 0.15
N SER A 33 -7.73 -4.18 0.72
CA SER A 33 -7.11 -2.89 0.42
C SER A 33 -7.06 -1.96 1.62
N ILE A 34 -6.08 -1.06 1.59
CA ILE A 34 -6.02 0.10 2.47
C ILE A 34 -6.21 1.34 1.61
N VAL A 35 -7.26 2.11 1.90
CA VAL A 35 -7.68 3.31 1.17
C VAL A 35 -7.30 4.59 1.90
N ASN A 36 -7.35 5.73 1.20
CA ASN A 36 -7.12 7.07 1.76
C ASN A 36 -5.78 7.20 2.50
N ILE A 37 -4.74 6.54 1.98
CA ILE A 37 -3.39 6.74 2.48
C ILE A 37 -2.92 8.09 1.97
N VAL A 38 -2.65 9.00 2.89
CA VAL A 38 -2.21 10.38 2.61
C VAL A 38 -0.95 10.67 3.44
N ASN A 39 -0.16 11.68 3.04
CA ASN A 39 1.02 12.11 3.80
C ASN A 39 0.71 12.29 5.31
N PRO A 40 1.51 11.71 6.24
CA PRO A 40 2.83 11.09 6.03
C PRO A 40 2.80 9.60 5.64
N GLY A 41 1.62 8.99 5.53
CA GLY A 41 1.41 7.60 5.17
C GLY A 41 1.46 6.63 6.35
N ILE A 42 1.87 5.39 6.08
CA ILE A 42 1.90 4.29 7.02
C ILE A 42 3.35 3.86 7.25
N TYR A 43 3.85 4.05 8.47
CA TYR A 43 5.22 3.72 8.85
C TYR A 43 5.46 2.22 9.08
N ASN A 44 4.42 1.47 9.45
CA ASN A 44 4.50 0.03 9.68
C ASN A 44 3.20 -0.66 9.25
N LEU A 45 3.21 -1.35 8.12
CA LEU A 45 2.07 -2.13 7.61
C LEU A 45 1.82 -3.41 8.42
N ALA A 46 2.78 -3.84 9.25
CA ALA A 46 2.60 -4.98 10.16
C ALA A 46 1.84 -4.61 11.43
N ASP A 47 1.58 -3.32 11.67
CA ASP A 47 0.74 -2.88 12.77
C ASP A 47 -0.64 -3.56 12.69
N SER A 48 -1.18 -3.97 13.84
CA SER A 48 -2.43 -4.72 13.91
C SER A 48 -3.62 -3.95 13.33
N ASN A 49 -3.52 -2.62 13.24
CA ASN A 49 -4.52 -1.78 12.58
C ASN A 49 -4.59 -2.00 11.06
N TRP A 50 -3.50 -2.43 10.43
CA TRP A 50 -3.39 -2.61 8.98
C TRP A 50 -3.29 -4.09 8.60
N ASN A 51 -2.42 -4.82 9.29
CA ASN A 51 -2.16 -6.24 9.09
C ASN A 51 -1.87 -6.59 7.61
N PHE A 52 -1.09 -5.72 6.95
CA PHE A 52 -0.92 -5.64 5.49
C PHE A 52 0.55 -5.69 5.05
N ASN A 53 1.46 -6.00 5.97
CA ASN A 53 2.88 -6.17 5.68
C ASN A 53 3.08 -7.27 4.63
N ASP A 54 3.95 -7.02 3.66
CA ASP A 54 4.35 -8.03 2.69
C ASP A 54 3.18 -8.65 1.92
N LYS A 55 2.10 -7.88 1.70
CA LYS A 55 0.93 -8.32 0.92
C LYS A 55 0.68 -7.49 -0.32
N MET A 56 1.24 -6.29 -0.38
CA MET A 56 0.90 -5.32 -1.41
C MET A 56 1.39 -5.82 -2.78
N SER A 57 0.44 -5.98 -3.72
CA SER A 57 0.72 -6.36 -5.11
C SER A 57 0.30 -5.31 -6.13
N SER A 58 -0.53 -4.33 -5.75
CA SER A 58 -0.81 -3.16 -6.60
C SER A 58 -1.18 -1.91 -5.81
N TYR A 59 -1.09 -0.75 -6.46
CA TYR A 59 -1.48 0.54 -5.91
C TYR A 59 -1.99 1.48 -6.99
N ARG A 60 -2.67 2.54 -6.53
CA ARG A 60 -3.16 3.64 -7.35
C ARG A 60 -3.20 4.89 -6.50
N CYS A 61 -2.62 5.96 -7.03
CA CYS A 61 -2.58 7.27 -6.40
C CYS A 61 -3.25 8.30 -7.31
N PHE A 62 -3.82 9.34 -6.70
CA PHE A 62 -4.51 10.45 -7.38
C PHE A 62 -4.07 11.78 -6.78
#